data_AF-A0A453KRM8-F1
#
_entry.id   AF-A0A453KRM8-F1
#
_cell.length_a   1.000
_cell.length_b   1.000
_cell.length_c   1.000
_cell.angle_alpha   90.00
_cell.angle_beta   90.00
_cell.angle_gamma   90.00
#
_symmetry.space_group_name_H-M   'P 1'
#
loop_
_entity.id
_entity.type
_entity.pdbx_description
1 polymer ?
#
loop_
_entity_poly.entity_id
_entity_poly.type
_entity_poly.pdbx_seq_one_letter_code
_entity_poly.pdbx_strand_id
1 'polypeptide(L)'
;ELLALARSQAEYILGRNPLRLSYMVGYGPRFPAQVHHRAASIVSHKANNRFIGCMQGFDHWYVRKRPNPNVLTGAIVGGPNCRDEFRDDRTNYVQTEACTYNTAPMVAVFARLHNLSATAAEEGCRPGTALGLSAKCK
;
A
#
# COMPACT_ATOMS: atom_id res chain seq x y z
N GLU A 1 -17.94 15.69 8.03
CA GLU A 1 -17.31 14.75 8.99
C GLU A 1 -16.84 13.46 8.34
N LEU A 2 -17.72 12.64 7.73
CA LEU A 2 -17.35 11.35 7.12
C LEU A 2 -16.23 11.44 6.07
N LEU A 3 -16.23 12.45 5.21
CA LEU A 3 -15.15 12.64 4.22
C LEU A 3 -13.80 12.91 4.87
N ALA A 4 -13.77 13.71 5.95
CA ALA A 4 -12.54 14.01 6.67
C ALA A 4 -12.01 12.76 7.40
N LEU A 5 -12.91 11.95 7.97
CA LEU A 5 -12.58 10.66 8.55
C LEU A 5 -12.01 9.70 7.49
N ALA A 6 -12.69 9.53 6.36
CA ALA A 6 -12.20 8.68 5.27
C ALA A 6 -10.83 9.13 4.75
N ARG A 7 -10.62 10.45 4.62
CA ARG A 7 -9.32 11.02 4.26
C ARG A 7 -8.25 10.69 5.30
N SER A 8 -8.53 10.86 6.60
CA SER A 8 -7.54 10.58 7.64
C SER A 8 -7.13 9.10 7.67
N GLN A 9 -8.08 8.18 7.48
CA GLN A 9 -7.80 6.74 7.38
C GLN A 9 -7.00 6.38 6.12
N ALA A 10 -7.35 6.97 4.97
CA ALA A 10 -6.61 6.79 3.74
C ALA A 10 -5.16 7.31 3.86
N GLU A 11 -4.96 8.51 4.42
CA GLU A 11 -3.63 9.07 4.67
C GLU A 11 -2.83 8.20 5.64
N TYR A 12 -3.46 7.66 6.69
CA TYR A 12 -2.83 6.74 7.63
C TYR A 12 -2.31 5.47 6.91
N ILE A 13 -3.15 4.84 6.06
CA ILE A 13 -2.77 3.69 5.23
C ILE A 13 -1.60 4.04 4.30
N LEU A 14 -1.60 5.25 3.73
CA LEU A 14 -0.59 5.71 2.79
C LEU A 14 0.71 6.21 3.45
N GLY A 15 0.81 6.21 4.78
CA GLY A 15 2.06 6.47 5.51
C GLY A 15 2.00 7.60 6.54
N ARG A 16 0.85 8.25 6.74
CA ARG A 16 0.64 9.24 7.81
C ARG A 16 0.33 8.53 9.14
N ASN A 17 1.28 7.72 9.58
CA ASN A 17 1.23 6.94 10.82
C ASN A 17 2.58 7.05 11.57
N PRO A 18 2.65 6.64 12.86
CA PRO A 18 3.87 6.78 13.67
C PRO A 18 5.12 6.11 13.06
N LEU A 19 4.93 5.03 12.30
CA LEU A 19 6.02 4.30 11.65
C LEU A 19 6.50 4.94 10.34
N ARG A 20 5.78 5.94 9.81
CA ARG A 20 5.99 6.54 8.47
C ARG A 20 6.12 5.46 7.39
N LEU A 21 5.25 4.46 7.47
CA LEU A 21 5.25 3.26 6.63
C LEU A 21 3.94 3.19 5.86
N SER A 22 3.97 3.10 4.53
CA SER A 22 2.76 2.82 3.77
C SER A 22 2.36 1.36 3.94
N TYR A 23 1.11 1.11 4.31
CA TYR A 23 0.51 -0.22 4.30
C TYR A 23 0.01 -0.62 2.90
N MET A 24 0.13 0.26 1.90
CA MET A 24 -0.04 -0.08 0.49
C MET A 24 1.32 -0.40 -0.13
N VAL A 25 1.49 -1.65 -0.55
CA VAL A 25 2.74 -2.19 -1.07
C VAL A 25 3.13 -1.45 -2.36
N GLY A 26 4.39 -1.02 -2.46
CA GLY A 26 4.90 -0.29 -3.61
C GLY A 26 4.56 1.21 -3.63
N TYR A 27 3.91 1.74 -2.59
CA TYR A 27 3.61 3.17 -2.48
C TYR A 27 4.46 3.86 -1.41
N GLY A 28 4.91 5.07 -1.71
CA GLY A 28 5.74 5.86 -0.80
C GLY A 28 7.17 5.31 -0.63
N PRO A 29 7.97 5.95 0.23
CA PRO A 29 9.39 5.62 0.40
C PRO A 29 9.64 4.34 1.22
N ARG A 30 8.65 3.90 2.01
CA ARG A 30 8.74 2.71 2.88
C ARG A 30 7.42 1.96 2.86
N PHE A 31 7.47 0.66 2.61
CA PHE A 31 6.31 -0.24 2.59
C PHE A 31 6.73 -1.68 2.96
N PRO A 32 5.79 -2.56 3.38
CA PRO A 32 6.07 -3.97 3.67
C PRO A 32 6.67 -4.71 2.48
N ALA A 33 7.77 -5.43 2.73
CA ALA A 33 8.50 -6.19 1.72
C ALA A 33 8.28 -7.70 1.88
N GLN A 34 7.77 -8.17 3.03
CA GLN A 34 7.51 -9.58 3.33
C GLN A 34 6.00 -9.86 3.44
N VAL A 35 5.23 -9.46 2.43
CA VAL A 35 3.78 -9.69 2.36
C VAL A 35 3.47 -11.20 2.40
N HIS A 36 2.48 -11.59 3.20
CA HIS A 36 1.93 -12.95 3.27
C HIS A 36 1.18 -13.30 1.97
N HIS A 37 1.94 -13.60 0.91
CA HIS A 37 1.37 -13.94 -0.40
C HIS A 37 2.29 -14.90 -1.17
N ARG A 38 1.78 -16.09 -1.53
CA ARG A 38 2.59 -17.17 -2.13
C ARG A 38 3.24 -16.78 -3.45
N ALA A 39 2.47 -16.23 -4.39
CA ALA A 39 3.03 -15.82 -5.69
C ALA A 39 3.98 -14.62 -5.58
N ALA A 40 3.91 -13.86 -4.47
CA ALA A 40 4.85 -12.77 -4.22
C ALA A 40 6.21 -13.30 -3.75
N SER A 41 6.19 -14.33 -2.90
CA SER A 41 7.37 -14.87 -2.21
C SER A 41 8.21 -15.80 -3.09
N ILE A 42 7.60 -16.45 -4.08
CA ILE A 42 8.27 -17.36 -5.00
C ILE A 42 8.82 -16.58 -6.19
N VAL A 43 10.05 -16.87 -6.63
CA VAL A 43 10.64 -16.23 -7.82
C VAL A 43 9.72 -16.32 -9.02
N SER A 44 9.62 -15.23 -9.80
CA SER A 44 8.83 -15.25 -11.03
C SER A 44 9.45 -16.16 -12.08
N HIS A 45 8.60 -16.70 -12.94
CA HIS A 45 9.03 -17.49 -14.09
C HIS A 45 9.96 -16.71 -15.03
N LYS A 46 9.78 -15.39 -15.13
CA LYS A 46 10.64 -14.49 -15.92
C LYS A 46 12.08 -14.46 -15.40
N ALA A 47 12.26 -14.49 -14.08
CA ALA A 47 13.59 -14.45 -13.46
C ALA A 47 14.22 -15.85 -13.35
N ASN A 48 13.41 -16.89 -13.18
CA ASN A 48 13.86 -18.27 -13.15
C ASN A 48 12.77 -19.19 -13.69
N ASN A 49 13.00 -19.78 -14.85
CA ASN A 49 12.04 -20.64 -15.54
C ASN A 49 12.05 -22.09 -15.04
N ARG A 50 12.91 -22.44 -14.07
CA ARG A 50 12.94 -23.78 -13.50
C ARG A 50 11.60 -24.11 -12.85
N PHE A 51 11.14 -25.34 -13.10
CA PHE A 51 9.98 -25.87 -12.42
C PHE A 51 10.20 -25.88 -10.89
N ILE A 52 9.23 -25.35 -10.17
CA ILE A 52 9.19 -25.36 -8.70
C ILE A 52 8.11 -26.35 -8.30
N GLY A 53 8.51 -27.44 -7.64
CA GLY A 53 7.58 -28.49 -7.21
C GLY A 53 6.60 -28.01 -6.14
N CYS A 54 5.54 -28.80 -5.90
CA CYS A 54 4.40 -28.43 -5.05
C CYS A 54 4.79 -27.87 -3.67
N MET A 55 5.66 -28.57 -2.95
CA MET A 55 6.14 -28.14 -1.62
C MET A 55 7.37 -27.23 -1.70
N GLN A 56 8.12 -27.30 -2.78
CA GLN A 56 9.38 -26.56 -2.95
C GLN A 56 9.17 -25.04 -2.91
N GLY A 57 8.03 -24.55 -3.39
CA GLY A 57 7.67 -23.14 -3.26
C GLY A 57 7.53 -22.71 -1.80
N PHE A 58 6.95 -23.57 -0.95
CA PHE A 58 6.86 -23.31 0.47
C PHE A 58 8.23 -23.43 1.15
N ASP A 59 8.87 -24.59 1.00
CA ASP A 59 10.10 -24.97 1.71
C ASP A 59 11.29 -24.09 1.35
N HIS A 60 11.40 -23.68 0.08
CA HIS A 60 12.57 -22.93 -0.39
C HIS A 60 12.33 -21.44 -0.50
N TRP A 61 11.10 -20.97 -0.74
CA TRP A 61 10.84 -19.56 -1.03
C TRP A 61 10.01 -18.87 0.04
N TYR A 62 8.85 -19.45 0.38
CA TYR A 62 7.94 -18.83 1.33
C TYR A 62 8.55 -18.63 2.73
N VAL A 63 9.38 -19.57 3.21
CA VAL A 63 10.00 -19.46 4.55
C VAL A 63 11.19 -18.50 4.62
N ARG A 64 11.68 -17.98 3.48
CA ARG A 64 12.88 -17.11 3.46
C ARG A 64 12.62 -15.79 4.17
N LYS A 65 13.53 -15.34 5.02
CA LYS A 65 13.46 -14.01 5.68
C LYS A 65 13.85 -12.83 4.78
N ARG A 66 14.03 -13.07 3.48
CA ARG A 66 14.28 -12.01 2.49
C ARG A 66 12.97 -11.39 2.01
N PRO A 67 13.00 -10.15 1.50
CA PRO A 67 11.90 -9.54 0.76
C PRO A 67 11.31 -10.49 -0.30
N ASN A 68 10.02 -10.32 -0.57
CA ASN A 68 9.35 -10.98 -1.68
C ASN A 68 10.04 -10.60 -3.00
N PRO A 69 10.45 -11.57 -3.84
CA PRO A 69 11.05 -11.29 -5.14
C PRO A 69 10.11 -10.57 -6.10
N ASN A 70 8.79 -10.71 -5.92
CA ASN A 70 7.80 -9.97 -6.71
C ASN A 70 7.06 -8.99 -5.80
N VAL A 71 7.16 -7.70 -6.12
CA VAL A 71 6.46 -6.63 -5.40
C VAL A 71 4.98 -6.69 -5.74
N LEU A 72 4.13 -6.74 -4.71
CA LEU A 72 2.68 -6.80 -4.82
C LEU A 72 2.08 -5.39 -4.93
N THR A 73 2.47 -4.64 -5.95
CA THR A 73 2.12 -3.23 -6.08
C THR A 73 0.62 -2.97 -5.96
N GLY A 74 0.23 -2.04 -5.09
CA GLY A 74 -1.16 -1.65 -4.84
C GLY A 74 -1.90 -2.54 -3.84
N ALA A 75 -1.33 -3.66 -3.42
CA ALA A 75 -1.92 -4.47 -2.37
C ALA A 75 -1.88 -3.75 -1.03
N ILE A 76 -2.98 -3.78 -0.29
CA ILE A 76 -3.04 -3.27 1.07
C ILE A 76 -2.83 -4.44 2.03
N VAL A 77 -1.96 -4.29 3.02
CA VAL A 77 -1.74 -5.32 4.04
C VAL A 77 -2.73 -5.16 5.20
N GLY A 78 -2.87 -6.18 6.05
CA GLY A 78 -3.72 -6.14 7.26
C GLY A 78 -3.42 -4.93 8.17
N GLY A 79 -2.16 -4.51 8.26
CA GLY A 79 -1.78 -3.28 8.95
C GLY A 79 -1.32 -3.50 10.39
N PRO A 80 -1.21 -2.42 11.19
CA PRO A 80 -0.64 -2.48 12.53
C PRO A 80 -1.63 -3.05 13.55
N ASN A 81 -1.13 -3.35 14.75
CA ASN A 81 -1.99 -3.64 15.90
C ASN A 81 -2.58 -2.35 16.51
N CYS A 82 -3.33 -2.48 17.60
CA CYS A 82 -3.96 -1.35 18.30
C CYS A 82 -2.98 -0.35 18.96
N ARG A 83 -1.68 -0.63 18.93
CA ARG A 83 -0.60 0.24 19.45
C ARG A 83 0.26 0.83 18.33
N ASP A 84 -0.23 0.81 17.09
CA ASP A 84 0.50 1.23 15.88
C ASP A 84 1.79 0.40 15.60
N GLU A 85 1.93 -0.79 16.20
CA GLU A 85 3.09 -1.65 15.98
C GLU A 85 2.85 -2.57 14.77
N PHE A 86 3.84 -2.63 13.88
CA PHE A 86 3.81 -3.45 12.68
C PHE A 86 5.11 -4.25 12.53
N ARG A 87 4.98 -5.55 12.28
CA ARG A 87 6.10 -6.44 12.00
C ARG A 87 5.98 -7.00 10.59
N ASP A 88 6.88 -6.55 9.70
CA ASP A 88 7.01 -7.03 8.33
C ASP A 88 7.65 -8.43 8.28
N ASP A 89 6.86 -9.44 8.62
CA ASP A 89 7.24 -10.85 8.58
C ASP A 89 6.15 -11.65 7.86
N ARG A 90 6.52 -12.37 6.80
CA ARG A 90 5.58 -13.14 5.96
C ARG A 90 4.77 -14.16 6.74
N THR A 91 5.27 -14.65 7.87
CA THR A 91 4.54 -15.59 8.73
C THR A 91 3.51 -14.90 9.62
N ASN A 92 3.59 -13.58 9.79
CA ASN A 92 2.63 -12.76 10.52
C ASN A 92 1.45 -12.41 9.60
N TYR A 93 0.64 -13.41 9.27
CA TYR A 93 -0.49 -13.26 8.34
C TYR A 93 -1.46 -12.18 8.81
N VAL A 94 -1.70 -12.03 10.11
CA VAL A 94 -2.61 -11.01 10.66
C VAL A 94 -2.27 -9.60 10.17
N GLN A 95 -0.97 -9.24 10.16
CA GLN A 95 -0.56 -7.89 9.76
C GLN A 95 -0.15 -7.81 8.29
N THR A 96 0.39 -8.88 7.71
CA THR A 96 1.01 -8.87 6.37
C THR A 96 0.14 -9.51 5.28
N GLU A 97 -1.05 -9.99 5.60
CA GLU A 97 -2.00 -10.53 4.61
C GLU A 97 -2.48 -9.44 3.65
N ALA A 98 -2.43 -9.77 2.36
CA ALA A 98 -2.97 -8.97 1.28
C ALA A 98 -4.11 -9.74 0.61
N CYS A 99 -5.31 -9.18 0.65
CA CYS A 99 -6.53 -9.83 0.17
C CYS A 99 -7.46 -8.89 -0.58
N THR A 100 -8.32 -9.42 -1.42
CA THR A 100 -9.26 -8.60 -2.21
C THR A 100 -10.18 -7.77 -1.33
N TYR A 101 -10.63 -8.29 -0.19
CA TYR A 101 -11.54 -7.58 0.72
C TYR A 101 -10.90 -6.36 1.40
N ASN A 102 -9.56 -6.32 1.55
CA ASN A 102 -8.89 -5.16 2.14
C ASN A 102 -8.59 -4.09 1.07
N THR A 103 -8.29 -4.51 -0.15
CA THR A 103 -7.85 -3.62 -1.23
C THR A 103 -9.04 -3.03 -1.99
N ALA A 104 -10.08 -3.84 -2.26
CA ALA A 104 -11.21 -3.42 -3.09
C ALA A 104 -11.99 -2.20 -2.55
N PRO A 105 -12.34 -2.10 -1.26
CA PRO A 105 -13.02 -0.91 -0.73
C PRO A 105 -12.20 0.36 -0.89
N MET A 106 -10.87 0.25 -0.78
CA MET A 106 -9.96 1.39 -0.85
C MET A 106 -9.83 1.98 -2.26
N VAL A 107 -10.06 1.19 -3.31
CA VAL A 107 -10.08 1.69 -4.70
C VAL A 107 -11.09 2.83 -4.86
N ALA A 108 -12.32 2.65 -4.36
CA ALA A 108 -13.37 3.67 -4.43
C ALA A 108 -13.04 4.90 -3.57
N VAL A 109 -12.51 4.69 -2.37
CA VAL A 109 -12.08 5.78 -1.47
C VAL A 109 -11.00 6.62 -2.14
N PHE A 110 -9.97 6.00 -2.71
CA PHE A 110 -8.88 6.70 -3.38
C PHE A 110 -9.36 7.43 -4.63
N ALA A 111 -10.22 6.81 -5.46
CA ALA A 111 -10.79 7.48 -6.63
C ALA A 111 -11.55 8.75 -6.22
N ARG A 112 -12.37 8.67 -5.16
CA ARG A 112 -13.10 9.85 -4.65
C ARG A 112 -12.15 10.93 -4.13
N LEU A 113 -11.14 10.56 -3.35
CA LEU A 113 -10.17 11.52 -2.80
C LEU A 113 -9.34 12.18 -3.91
N HIS A 114 -8.96 11.41 -4.95
CA HIS A 114 -8.24 11.91 -6.11
C HIS A 114 -9.07 12.95 -6.87
N ASN A 115 -10.35 12.66 -7.15
CA ASN A 115 -11.23 13.62 -7.83
C ASN A 115 -11.38 14.92 -7.03
N LEU A 116 -11.53 14.83 -5.70
CA LEU A 116 -11.62 16.02 -4.85
C LEU A 116 -10.32 16.84 -4.81
N SER A 117 -9.15 16.18 -4.92
CA SER A 117 -7.87 16.89 -5.01
C SER A 117 -7.70 17.60 -6.35
N ALA A 118 -8.18 16.99 -7.44
CA ALA A 118 -8.12 17.58 -8.78
C ALA A 118 -9.00 18.84 -8.86
N THR A 119 -10.25 18.76 -8.36
CA THR A 119 -11.15 19.92 -8.33
C THR A 119 -10.62 21.05 -7.47
N ALA A 120 -10.01 20.75 -6.32
CA ALA A 120 -9.41 21.77 -5.46
C ALA A 120 -8.18 22.44 -6.11
N ALA A 121 -7.38 21.68 -6.87
CA ALA A 121 -6.27 22.22 -7.64
C ALA A 121 -6.75 23.14 -8.77
N GLU A 122 -7.85 22.78 -9.45
CA GLU A 122 -8.47 23.62 -10.48
C GLU A 122 -9.08 24.90 -9.90
N GLU A 123 -9.75 24.84 -8.74
CA GLU A 123 -10.30 26.01 -8.05
C GLU A 123 -9.20 26.96 -7.55
N GLY A 124 -8.10 26.42 -7.01
CA GLY A 124 -6.91 27.20 -6.65
C GLY A 124 -6.19 27.82 -7.86
N CYS A 125 -6.47 27.33 -9.07
CA CYS A 125 -5.95 27.84 -10.34
C CYS A 125 -6.85 28.88 -11.02
N ARG A 126 -8.05 29.17 -10.47
CA ARG A 126 -8.96 30.15 -11.08
C ARG A 126 -8.43 31.57 -10.84
N PRO A 127 -8.20 32.38 -11.88
CA PRO A 127 -7.81 33.77 -11.72
C PRO A 127 -8.98 34.54 -11.10
N GLY A 128 -8.93 34.82 -9.79
CA GLY A 128 -9.96 35.61 -9.09
C GLY A 128 -9.95 35.58 -7.56
N THR A 129 -9.41 34.55 -6.92
CA THR A 129 -9.38 34.43 -5.44
C THR A 129 -7.95 34.31 -4.92
N ALA A 130 -7.20 35.41 -5.05
CA ALA A 130 -5.88 35.54 -4.45
C ALA A 130 -5.99 35.83 -2.94
N LEU A 131 -5.90 34.79 -2.12
CA LEU A 131 -5.31 34.90 -0.77
C LEU A 131 -3.88 34.36 -0.83
N GLY A 132 -2.99 35.18 -1.38
CA GLY A 132 -1.61 35.35 -0.90
C GLY A 132 -0.60 34.20 -0.95
N LEU A 133 -0.90 33.00 -1.47
CA LEU A 133 0.13 31.97 -1.68
C LEU A 133 0.12 31.45 -3.12
N SER A 134 1.21 31.75 -3.83
CA SER A 134 1.51 31.29 -5.18
C SER A 134 1.63 29.77 -5.24
N ALA A 135 0.49 29.08 -5.40
CA ALA A 135 0.49 27.73 -5.95
C ALA A 135 0.74 27.86 -7.46
N LYS A 136 1.95 27.50 -7.91
CA LYS A 136 2.20 27.33 -9.34
C LYS A 136 1.36 26.15 -9.83
N CYS A 137 0.33 26.42 -10.62
CA CYS A 137 -0.26 25.42 -11.49
C CYS A 137 0.81 24.92 -12.45
N LYS A 138 0.85 23.60 -12.64
CA LYS A 138 1.78 22.93 -13.54
C LYS A 138 1.41 23.19 -15.00
#